data_AF-A0A2D3V767-F1
#
_entry.id   AF-A0A2D3V767-F1
#
_cell.length_a   1.000
_cell.length_b   1.000
_cell.length_c   1.000
_cell.angle_alpha   90.00
_cell.angle_beta   90.00
_cell.angle_gamma   90.00
#
_symmetry.space_group_name_H-M   'P 1'
#
loop_
_entity.id
_entity.type
_entity.pdbx_description
1 polymer ?
#
loop_
_entity_poly.entity_id
_entity_poly.type
_entity_poly.pdbx_seq_one_letter_code
_entity_poly.pdbx_strand_id
1 'polypeptide(L)'
;MSEDMQRTAAAALRTITHARIACTNTIHELEVIDNLTDDWNLDNAQLATDSLEIHLQAEFSAKEASTILENLTAIMTTGRMAVLQEWLCMELEVRRENAVAAAQAIIRVLINLEKAVDNDELGLVEMKRRAEFIVGKLEKLEDILAKLAVDWRVAVEASAIPRKTEEDVLSPRAAPGM
;
A
#
# COMPACT_ATOMS: atom_id res chain seq x y z
N MET A 1 26.55 -9.09 10.35
CA MET A 1 25.96 -8.16 9.37
C MET A 1 26.99 -7.10 9.05
N SER A 2 27.30 -6.84 7.77
CA SER A 2 28.15 -5.71 7.39
C SER A 2 27.43 -4.39 7.65
N GLU A 3 28.18 -3.29 7.77
CA GLU A 3 27.64 -1.94 8.01
C GLU A 3 26.66 -1.51 6.90
N ASP A 4 26.95 -1.89 5.65
CA ASP A 4 26.06 -1.66 4.50
C ASP A 4 24.73 -2.41 4.62
N MET A 5 24.75 -3.65 5.12
CA MET A 5 23.53 -4.44 5.36
C MET A 5 22.64 -3.79 6.42
N GLN A 6 23.23 -3.19 7.46
CA GLN A 6 22.48 -2.49 8.51
C GLN A 6 21.86 -1.19 7.98
N ARG A 7 22.57 -0.45 7.13
CA ARG A 7 22.07 0.77 6.50
C ARG A 7 20.89 0.49 5.55
N THR A 8 20.99 -0.57 4.73
CA THR A 8 19.91 -0.98 3.82
C THR A 8 18.67 -1.45 4.57
N ALA A 9 18.83 -2.24 5.64
CA ALA A 9 17.70 -2.68 6.47
C ALA A 9 16.98 -1.50 7.15
N ALA A 10 17.73 -0.52 7.67
CA ALA A 10 17.15 0.67 8.28
C ALA A 10 16.39 1.55 7.27
N ALA A 11 16.88 1.65 6.03
CA ALA A 11 16.20 2.35 4.95
C ALA A 11 14.88 1.66 4.57
N ALA A 12 14.88 0.34 4.38
CA ALA A 12 13.68 -0.43 4.06
C ALA A 12 12.62 -0.33 5.16
N LEU A 13 13.02 -0.42 6.44
CA LEU A 13 12.11 -0.24 7.58
C LEU A 13 11.47 1.16 7.60
N ARG A 14 12.23 2.21 7.25
CA ARG A 14 11.68 3.56 7.13
C ARG A 14 10.66 3.67 6.00
N THR A 15 10.98 3.11 4.83
CA THR A 15 10.09 3.04 3.66
C THR A 15 8.78 2.34 4.02
N ILE A 16 8.84 1.15 4.65
CA ILE A 16 7.66 0.41 5.10
C ILE A 16 6.86 1.21 6.13
N THR A 17 7.52 1.87 7.09
CA THR A 17 6.84 2.68 8.10
C THR A 17 6.07 3.84 7.48
N HIS A 18 6.64 4.53 6.48
CA HIS A 18 5.94 5.59 5.77
C HIS A 18 4.72 5.07 5.00
N ALA A 19 4.83 3.93 4.32
CA ALA A 19 3.70 3.31 3.65
C ALA A 19 2.56 2.96 4.62
N ARG A 20 2.90 2.39 5.79
CA ARG A 20 1.92 2.06 6.83
C ARG A 20 1.18 3.30 7.34
N ILE A 21 1.90 4.39 7.62
CA ILE A 21 1.30 5.66 8.06
C ILE A 21 0.35 6.20 6.99
N ALA A 22 0.74 6.14 5.71
CA ALA A 22 -0.12 6.55 4.62
C ALA A 22 -1.42 5.72 4.56
N CYS A 23 -1.33 4.40 4.69
CA CYS A 23 -2.50 3.51 4.72
C CYS A 23 -3.42 3.81 5.91
N THR A 24 -2.86 3.94 7.12
CA THR A 24 -3.63 4.27 8.33
C THR A 24 -4.38 5.60 8.19
N ASN A 25 -3.70 6.63 7.68
CA ASN A 25 -4.36 7.91 7.45
C ASN A 25 -5.45 7.80 6.38
N THR A 26 -5.20 7.07 5.29
CA THR A 26 -6.22 6.82 4.26
C THR A 26 -7.45 6.14 4.84
N ILE A 27 -7.29 5.07 5.62
CA ILE A 27 -8.40 4.34 6.25
C ILE A 27 -9.22 5.28 7.13
N HIS A 28 -8.54 6.05 7.99
CA HIS A 28 -9.22 6.99 8.88
C HIS A 28 -10.01 8.06 8.11
N GLU A 29 -9.44 8.63 7.07
CA GLU A 29 -10.12 9.65 6.27
C GLU A 29 -11.31 9.07 5.49
N LEU A 30 -11.23 7.82 5.04
CA LEU A 30 -12.34 7.12 4.39
C LEU A 30 -13.48 6.85 5.37
N GLU A 31 -13.18 6.40 6.59
CA GLU A 31 -14.17 6.25 7.66
C GLU A 31 -14.85 7.59 7.99
N VAL A 32 -14.12 8.70 7.98
CA VAL A 32 -14.72 10.03 8.21
C VAL A 32 -15.65 10.42 7.06
N ILE A 33 -15.24 10.21 5.81
CA ILE A 33 -16.11 10.45 4.64
C ILE A 33 -17.39 9.63 4.74
N ASP A 34 -17.25 8.36 5.13
CA ASP A 34 -18.36 7.44 5.26
C ASP A 34 -19.39 7.94 6.28
N ASN A 35 -18.94 8.24 7.49
CA ASN A 35 -19.79 8.74 8.57
C ASN A 35 -20.44 10.11 8.24
N LEU A 36 -19.84 10.92 7.36
CA LEU A 36 -20.43 12.20 6.94
C LEU A 36 -21.66 12.03 6.04
N THR A 37 -21.87 10.83 5.49
CA THR A 37 -23.03 10.50 4.66
C THR A 37 -24.21 9.91 5.44
N ASP A 38 -24.02 9.55 6.72
CA ASP A 38 -25.03 8.86 7.55
C ASP A 38 -26.31 9.68 7.77
N ASP A 39 -26.17 11.00 7.91
CA ASP A 39 -27.28 11.92 8.20
C ASP A 39 -27.92 12.50 6.93
N TRP A 40 -27.51 12.03 5.74
CA TRP A 40 -28.08 12.54 4.49
C TRP A 40 -29.55 12.14 4.39
N ASN A 41 -30.40 13.13 4.08
CA ASN A 41 -31.84 12.93 4.03
C ASN A 41 -32.24 11.94 2.92
N LEU A 42 -32.50 10.68 3.33
CA LEU A 42 -32.86 9.56 2.46
C LEU A 42 -34.20 9.74 1.73
N ASP A 43 -35.00 10.73 2.10
CA ASP A 43 -36.24 11.06 1.38
C ASP A 43 -35.96 11.64 -0.02
N ASN A 44 -34.73 12.11 -0.28
CA ASN A 44 -34.25 12.44 -1.61
C ASN A 44 -33.56 11.23 -2.24
N ALA A 45 -34.23 10.61 -3.21
CA ALA A 45 -33.74 9.41 -3.89
C ALA A 45 -32.35 9.57 -4.54
N GLN A 46 -32.01 10.77 -5.02
CA GLN A 46 -30.69 11.03 -5.59
C GLN A 46 -29.62 11.05 -4.49
N LEU A 47 -29.87 11.77 -3.39
CA LEU A 47 -28.95 11.80 -2.24
C LEU A 47 -28.77 10.43 -1.60
N ALA A 48 -29.84 9.64 -1.51
CA ALA A 48 -29.76 8.26 -1.02
C ALA A 48 -28.89 7.37 -1.91
N THR A 49 -28.99 7.53 -3.24
CA THR A 49 -28.18 6.78 -4.20
C THR A 49 -26.71 7.20 -4.13
N ASP A 50 -26.44 8.51 -4.07
CA ASP A 50 -25.08 9.03 -4.04
C ASP A 50 -24.38 8.75 -2.69
N SER A 51 -25.12 8.81 -1.57
CA SER A 51 -24.63 8.39 -0.24
C SER A 51 -24.20 6.92 -0.27
N LEU A 52 -25.06 6.04 -0.81
CA LEU A 52 -24.73 4.62 -0.93
C LEU A 52 -23.50 4.37 -1.81
N GLU A 53 -23.36 5.09 -2.93
CA GLU A 53 -22.17 4.96 -3.78
C GLU A 53 -20.91 5.42 -3.03
N ILE A 54 -20.96 6.53 -2.29
CA ILE A 54 -19.84 6.98 -1.47
C ILE A 54 -19.48 5.92 -0.42
N HIS A 55 -20.46 5.36 0.28
CA HIS A 55 -20.27 4.30 1.27
C HIS A 55 -19.54 3.08 0.69
N LEU A 56 -20.05 2.56 -0.43
CA LEU A 56 -19.47 1.39 -1.10
C LEU A 56 -18.02 1.62 -1.54
N GLN A 57 -17.74 2.79 -2.13
CA GLN A 57 -16.39 3.11 -2.57
C GLN A 57 -15.45 3.38 -1.38
N ALA A 58 -15.95 3.98 -0.31
CA ALA A 58 -15.18 4.23 0.91
C ALA A 58 -14.79 2.91 1.59
N GLU A 59 -15.75 2.00 1.78
CA GLU A 59 -15.52 0.68 2.35
C GLU A 59 -14.51 -0.12 1.51
N PHE A 60 -14.70 -0.17 0.19
CA PHE A 60 -13.81 -0.91 -0.70
C PHE A 60 -12.39 -0.34 -0.69
N SER A 61 -12.23 0.99 -0.80
CA SER A 61 -10.91 1.63 -0.74
C SER A 61 -10.22 1.40 0.61
N ALA A 62 -10.98 1.46 1.72
CA ALA A 62 -10.46 1.21 3.06
C ALA A 62 -10.02 -0.24 3.22
N LYS A 63 -10.74 -1.19 2.63
CA LYS A 63 -10.38 -2.61 2.65
C LYS A 63 -9.08 -2.88 1.90
N GLU A 64 -8.89 -2.25 0.74
CA GLU A 64 -7.66 -2.36 -0.03
C GLU A 64 -6.46 -1.75 0.73
N ALA A 65 -6.62 -0.54 1.28
CA ALA A 65 -5.60 0.10 2.11
C ALA A 65 -5.26 -0.70 3.38
N SER A 66 -6.26 -1.33 4.01
CA SER A 66 -6.08 -2.20 5.18
C SER A 66 -5.27 -3.44 4.83
N THR A 67 -5.53 -4.05 3.67
CA THR A 67 -4.79 -5.24 3.23
C THR A 67 -3.33 -4.91 2.92
N ILE A 68 -3.07 -3.74 2.33
CA ILE A 68 -1.70 -3.21 2.17
C ILE A 68 -1.03 -3.04 3.55
N LEU A 69 -1.71 -2.40 4.50
CA LEU A 69 -1.21 -2.20 5.86
C LEU A 69 -0.88 -3.52 6.58
N GLU A 70 -1.73 -4.53 6.46
CA GLU A 70 -1.53 -5.87 7.02
C GLU A 70 -0.30 -6.55 6.43
N ASN A 71 -0.15 -6.54 5.10
CA ASN A 71 1.00 -7.10 4.41
C ASN A 71 2.31 -6.41 4.83
N LEU A 72 2.32 -5.09 4.87
CA LEU A 72 3.47 -4.30 5.32
C LEU A 72 3.82 -4.58 6.79
N THR A 73 2.80 -4.76 7.64
CA THR A 73 2.99 -5.12 9.05
C THR A 73 3.57 -6.52 9.18
N ALA A 74 3.10 -7.49 8.38
CA ALA A 74 3.63 -8.85 8.35
C ALA A 74 5.10 -8.89 7.92
N ILE A 75 5.51 -8.04 6.96
CA ILE A 75 6.91 -7.90 6.56
C ILE A 75 7.77 -7.45 7.76
N MET A 76 7.31 -6.47 8.55
CA MET A 76 8.03 -5.98 9.72
C MET A 76 8.14 -7.01 10.85
N THR A 77 7.05 -7.71 11.16
CA THR A 77 6.97 -8.59 12.36
C THR A 77 7.62 -9.94 12.15
N THR A 78 7.56 -10.50 10.95
CA THR A 78 8.09 -11.84 10.68
C THR A 78 9.59 -11.84 10.40
N GLY A 79 10.21 -10.66 10.25
CA GLY A 79 11.61 -10.55 9.80
C GLY A 79 11.84 -11.11 8.38
N ARG A 80 10.77 -11.49 7.67
CA ARG A 80 10.80 -12.07 6.32
C ARG A 80 10.94 -11.01 5.24
N MET A 81 11.73 -9.96 5.51
CA MET A 81 12.25 -9.11 4.44
C MET A 81 12.93 -9.95 3.34
N ALA A 82 13.52 -11.09 3.71
CA ALA A 82 14.10 -12.07 2.79
C ALA A 82 13.06 -12.85 1.94
N VAL A 83 11.76 -12.76 2.23
CA VAL A 83 10.67 -13.47 1.53
C VAL A 83 9.61 -12.49 1.02
N LEU A 84 9.98 -11.25 0.75
CA LEU A 84 9.19 -10.40 -0.13
C LEU A 84 9.25 -11.05 -1.52
N GLN A 85 8.21 -11.79 -1.90
CA GLN A 85 8.17 -12.46 -3.19
C GLN A 85 7.67 -11.46 -4.24
N GLU A 86 8.12 -11.57 -5.49
CA GLU A 86 7.73 -10.68 -6.59
C GLU A 86 6.20 -10.53 -6.72
N TRP A 87 5.46 -11.61 -6.48
CA TRP A 87 3.99 -11.57 -6.47
C TRP A 87 3.41 -10.67 -5.38
N LEU A 88 4.07 -10.51 -4.23
CA LEU A 88 3.60 -9.62 -3.17
C LEU A 88 3.76 -8.15 -3.58
N CYS A 89 4.84 -7.80 -4.29
CA CYS A 89 4.98 -6.45 -4.86
C CYS A 89 3.85 -6.16 -5.85
N MET A 90 3.58 -7.08 -6.78
CA MET A 90 2.47 -6.95 -7.74
C MET A 90 1.11 -6.85 -7.03
N GLU A 91 0.88 -7.67 -6.01
CA GLU A 91 -0.34 -7.60 -5.21
C GLU A 91 -0.51 -6.23 -4.55
N LEU A 92 0.55 -5.69 -3.92
CA LEU A 92 0.50 -4.38 -3.28
C LEU A 92 0.21 -3.25 -4.29
N GLU A 93 0.76 -3.33 -5.50
CA GLU A 93 0.51 -2.39 -6.59
C GLU A 93 -0.94 -2.43 -7.06
N VAL A 94 -1.47 -3.63 -7.34
CA VAL A 94 -2.88 -3.81 -7.77
C VAL A 94 -3.85 -3.31 -6.71
N ARG A 95 -3.60 -3.63 -5.44
CA ARG A 95 -4.45 -3.14 -4.34
C ARG A 95 -4.44 -1.63 -4.22
N ARG A 96 -3.27 -1.02 -4.41
CA ARG A 96 -3.12 0.44 -4.40
C ARG A 96 -3.90 1.06 -5.57
N GLU A 97 -3.80 0.48 -6.77
CA GLU A 97 -4.58 0.92 -7.94
C GLU A 97 -6.09 0.86 -7.69
N ASN A 98 -6.57 -0.24 -7.13
CA ASN A 98 -7.97 -0.42 -6.75
C ASN A 98 -8.42 0.63 -5.73
N ALA A 99 -7.61 0.86 -4.68
CA ALA A 99 -7.90 1.85 -3.66
C ALA A 99 -7.98 3.28 -4.25
N VAL A 100 -7.07 3.63 -5.16
CA VAL A 100 -7.08 4.93 -5.86
C VAL A 100 -8.31 5.07 -6.73
N ALA A 101 -8.65 4.06 -7.53
CA ALA A 101 -9.80 4.10 -8.43
C ALA A 101 -11.10 4.33 -7.65
N ALA A 102 -11.27 3.65 -6.52
CA ALA A 102 -12.42 3.83 -5.64
C ALA A 102 -12.47 5.22 -4.99
N ALA A 103 -11.34 5.73 -4.47
CA ALA A 103 -11.27 7.08 -3.93
C ALA A 103 -11.56 8.15 -5.01
N GLN A 104 -11.13 7.94 -6.26
CA GLN A 104 -11.48 8.80 -7.37
C GLN A 104 -12.97 8.73 -7.74
N ALA A 105 -13.63 7.58 -7.57
CA ALA A 105 -15.06 7.46 -7.77
C ALA A 105 -15.84 8.33 -6.77
N ILE A 106 -15.44 8.34 -5.48
CA ILE A 106 -15.99 9.24 -4.46
C ILE A 106 -15.89 10.70 -4.92
N ILE A 107 -14.71 11.15 -5.38
CA ILE A 107 -14.52 12.52 -5.87
C ILE A 107 -15.51 12.86 -7.00
N ARG A 108 -15.75 11.92 -7.93
CA ARG A 108 -16.69 12.14 -9.04
C ARG A 108 -18.13 12.31 -8.53
N VAL A 109 -18.56 11.50 -7.57
CA VAL A 109 -19.88 11.63 -6.95
C VAL A 109 -20.03 13.00 -6.29
N LEU A 110 -19.04 13.41 -5.48
CA LEU A 110 -19.03 14.70 -4.80
C LEU A 110 -19.08 15.88 -5.79
N ILE A 111 -18.32 15.84 -6.89
CA ILE A 111 -18.36 16.87 -7.94
C ILE A 111 -19.74 16.94 -8.62
N ASN A 112 -20.41 15.81 -8.79
CA ASN A 112 -21.76 15.79 -9.38
C ASN A 112 -22.79 16.36 -8.40
N LEU A 113 -22.69 16.01 -7.11
CA LEU A 113 -23.52 16.55 -6.05
C LEU A 113 -23.38 18.07 -5.90
N GLU A 114 -22.14 18.59 -5.92
CA GLU A 114 -21.86 20.04 -5.88
C GLU A 114 -22.59 20.83 -6.98
N LYS A 115 -22.91 20.18 -8.11
CA LYS A 115 -23.63 20.80 -9.24
C LYS A 115 -25.14 20.61 -9.16
N ALA A 116 -25.59 19.56 -8.49
CA ALA A 116 -26.98 19.12 -8.49
C ALA A 116 -27.76 19.63 -7.27
N VAL A 117 -27.07 19.86 -6.16
CA VAL A 117 -27.70 20.20 -4.87
C VAL A 117 -27.01 21.44 -4.30
N ASP A 118 -27.81 22.49 -4.07
CA ASP A 118 -27.36 23.68 -3.36
C ASP A 118 -27.58 23.44 -1.86
N ASN A 119 -26.61 22.77 -1.21
CA ASN A 119 -26.70 22.44 0.21
C ASN A 119 -25.33 22.47 0.90
N ASP A 120 -25.02 23.62 1.48
CA ASP A 120 -23.82 23.86 2.30
C ASP A 120 -23.75 22.96 3.55
N GLU A 121 -24.87 22.35 3.97
CA GLU A 121 -24.95 21.52 5.18
C GLU A 121 -24.45 20.07 4.93
N LEU A 122 -24.29 19.64 3.67
CA LEU A 122 -23.81 18.28 3.34
C LEU A 122 -22.30 18.11 3.48
N GLY A 123 -21.54 19.18 3.75
CA GLY A 123 -20.09 19.09 3.94
C GLY A 123 -19.29 18.67 2.70
N LEU A 124 -19.86 18.79 1.49
CA LEU A 124 -19.27 18.28 0.24
C LEU A 124 -17.85 18.79 -0.02
N VAL A 125 -17.57 20.06 0.28
CA VAL A 125 -16.24 20.67 0.13
C VAL A 125 -15.20 19.96 1.00
N GLU A 126 -15.56 19.66 2.25
CA GLU A 126 -14.66 18.98 3.18
C GLU A 126 -14.46 17.52 2.78
N MET A 127 -15.52 16.81 2.40
CA MET A 127 -15.43 15.43 1.90
C MET A 127 -14.52 15.35 0.66
N LYS A 128 -14.66 16.29 -0.27
CA LYS A 128 -13.84 16.36 -1.48
C LYS A 128 -12.38 16.60 -1.16
N ARG A 129 -12.07 17.56 -0.28
CA ARG A 129 -10.71 17.82 0.20
C ARG A 129 -10.07 16.57 0.81
N ARG A 130 -10.84 15.80 1.59
CA ARG A 130 -10.37 14.53 2.20
C ARG A 130 -10.16 13.45 1.14
N ALA A 131 -11.08 13.29 0.20
CA ALA A 131 -10.95 12.33 -0.89
C ALA A 131 -9.73 12.63 -1.79
N GLU A 132 -9.47 13.90 -2.11
CA GLU A 132 -8.28 14.35 -2.83
C GLU A 132 -7.00 14.08 -2.03
N PHE A 133 -7.02 14.31 -0.71
CA PHE A 133 -5.92 13.96 0.17
C PHE A 133 -5.63 12.45 0.17
N ILE A 134 -6.67 11.61 0.24
CA ILE A 134 -6.57 10.14 0.17
C ILE A 134 -5.93 9.71 -1.14
N VAL A 135 -6.41 10.21 -2.28
CA VAL A 135 -5.83 9.92 -3.60
C VAL A 135 -4.34 10.27 -3.61
N GLY A 136 -3.97 11.48 -3.16
CA GLY A 136 -2.57 11.90 -3.11
C GLY A 136 -1.70 11.06 -2.16
N LYS A 137 -2.26 10.42 -1.12
CA LYS A 137 -1.53 9.48 -0.27
C LYS A 137 -1.34 8.13 -0.95
N LEU A 138 -2.39 7.61 -1.57
CA LEU A 138 -2.37 6.32 -2.28
C LEU A 138 -1.53 6.36 -3.56
N GLU A 139 -1.49 7.48 -4.27
CA GLU A 139 -0.58 7.67 -5.41
C GLU A 139 0.88 7.70 -4.96
N LYS A 140 1.19 8.40 -3.86
CA LYS A 140 2.55 8.40 -3.29
C LYS A 140 3.00 7.02 -2.78
N LEU A 141 2.08 6.09 -2.54
CA LEU A 141 2.47 4.70 -2.23
C LEU A 141 3.17 4.03 -3.40
N GLU A 142 2.89 4.40 -4.65
CA GLU A 142 3.56 3.83 -5.82
C GLU A 142 5.08 4.00 -5.73
N ASP A 143 5.57 5.21 -5.50
CA ASP A 143 6.99 5.51 -5.33
C ASP A 143 7.60 4.72 -4.16
N ILE A 144 6.84 4.56 -3.07
CA ILE A 144 7.29 3.88 -1.85
C ILE A 144 7.38 2.36 -2.09
N LEU A 145 6.40 1.77 -2.77
CA LEU A 145 6.36 0.34 -3.11
C LEU A 145 7.41 -0.02 -4.16
N ALA A 146 7.59 0.83 -5.19
CA ALA A 146 8.65 0.67 -6.17
C ALA A 146 10.04 0.71 -5.50
N LYS A 147 10.26 1.67 -4.58
CA LYS A 147 11.49 1.73 -3.79
C LYS A 147 11.69 0.47 -2.94
N LEU A 148 10.63 -0.02 -2.28
CA LEU A 148 10.70 -1.23 -1.48
C LEU A 148 11.09 -2.46 -2.32
N ALA A 149 10.57 -2.58 -3.54
CA ALA A 149 10.90 -3.66 -4.47
C ALA A 149 12.38 -3.61 -4.90
N VAL A 150 12.93 -2.40 -5.15
CA VAL A 150 14.35 -2.21 -5.48
C VAL A 150 15.24 -2.53 -4.28
N ASP A 151 14.94 -1.95 -3.11
CA ASP A 151 15.70 -2.17 -1.88
C ASP A 151 15.74 -3.66 -1.51
N TRP A 152 14.63 -4.38 -1.76
CA TRP A 152 14.55 -5.83 -1.62
C TRP A 152 15.46 -6.58 -2.60
N ARG A 153 15.39 -6.27 -3.91
CA ARG A 153 16.18 -6.96 -4.94
C ARG A 153 17.67 -6.86 -4.63
N VAL A 154 18.13 -5.68 -4.25
CA VAL A 154 19.51 -5.42 -3.82
C VAL A 154 19.89 -6.24 -2.58
N ALA A 155 18.99 -6.33 -1.58
CA ALA A 155 19.24 -7.12 -0.37
C ALA A 155 19.34 -8.63 -0.65
N VAL A 156 18.49 -9.16 -1.55
CA VAL A 156 18.52 -10.57 -1.96
C VAL A 156 19.81 -10.88 -2.72
N GLU A 157 20.17 -10.08 -3.70
CA GLU A 157 21.41 -10.24 -4.48
C GLU A 157 22.66 -10.19 -3.59
N ALA A 158 22.70 -9.26 -2.62
CA ALA A 158 23.80 -9.16 -1.65
C ALA A 158 23.87 -10.36 -0.68
N SER A 159 22.75 -11.03 -0.42
CA SER A 159 22.68 -12.24 0.42
C SER A 159 22.97 -13.53 -0.35
N ALA A 160 22.89 -13.50 -1.69
CA ALA A 160 23.23 -14.60 -2.58
C ALA A 160 24.76 -14.69 -2.80
N ILE A 161 25.51 -15.01 -1.74
CA ILE A 161 26.90 -15.47 -1.90
C ILE A 161 26.85 -16.84 -2.62
N PRO A 162 27.62 -17.06 -3.71
CA PRO A 162 27.67 -18.36 -4.35
C PRO A 162 28.15 -19.39 -3.33
N ARG A 163 27.35 -20.44 -3.11
CA ARG A 163 27.86 -21.67 -2.49
C ARG A 163 29.05 -22.07 -3.35
N LYS A 164 30.28 -21.93 -2.84
CA LYS A 164 31.42 -22.63 -3.41
C LYS A 164 30.99 -24.09 -3.48
N THR A 165 30.87 -24.60 -4.68
CA THR A 165 30.74 -26.04 -4.92
C THR A 165 31.89 -26.70 -4.18
N GLU A 166 31.57 -27.48 -3.15
CA GLU A 166 32.48 -28.43 -2.52
C GLU A 166 32.78 -29.55 -3.51
N GLU A 167 33.42 -29.24 -4.63
CA GLU A 167 33.80 -30.23 -5.64
C GLU A 167 35.28 -30.12 -6.05
N ASP A 168 36.08 -29.37 -5.30
CA ASP A 168 37.53 -29.23 -5.58
C ASP A 168 38.44 -29.62 -4.39
N VAL A 169 37.90 -30.33 -3.37
CA VAL A 169 38.68 -30.81 -2.20
C VAL A 169 38.96 -32.32 -2.26
N LEU A 170 38.51 -33.03 -3.29
CA LEU A 170 38.78 -34.47 -3.46
C LEU A 170 39.38 -34.77 -4.85
N SER A 171 40.50 -34.12 -5.19
CA SER A 171 41.48 -34.75 -6.05
C SER A 171 42.32 -35.71 -5.21
N PRO A 172 42.26 -37.05 -5.42
CA PRO A 172 43.13 -37.97 -4.73
C PRO A 172 44.58 -37.69 -5.15
N ARG A 173 45.41 -37.43 -4.15
CA ARG A 173 46.87 -37.45 -4.23
C ARG A 173 47.30 -38.72 -4.98
N ALA A 174 47.82 -38.58 -6.20
CA ALA A 174 48.54 -39.66 -6.86
C ALA A 174 49.73 -40.04 -5.97
N ALA A 175 49.75 -41.28 -5.49
CA ALA A 175 50.88 -41.83 -4.75
C ALA A 175 52.09 -41.96 -5.70
N PRO A 176 53.32 -41.66 -5.24
CA PRO A 176 54.52 -41.95 -6.01
C PRO A 176 54.85 -43.44 -5.88
N GLY A 177 54.93 -44.17 -6.99
CA GLY A 177 55.19 -45.60 -6.96
C GLY A 177 55.72 -46.15 -8.27
N MET A 178 57.06 -46.28 -8.30
CA MET A 178 57.95 -47.09 -9.17
C MET A 178 58.20 -46.62 -10.60
#